data_AF-A0A4S4E888-F1
#
_entry.id   AF-A0A4S4E888-F1
#
_cell.length_a   1.000
_cell.length_b   1.000
_cell.length_c   1.000
_cell.angle_alpha   90.00
_cell.angle_beta   90.00
_cell.angle_gamma   90.00
#
_symmetry.space_group_name_H-M   'P 1'
#
loop_
_entity.id
_entity.type
_entity.pdbx_description
1 polymer ?
#
loop_
_entity_poly.entity_id
_entity_poly.type
_entity_poly.pdbx_seq_one_letter_code
_entity_poly.pdbx_strand_id
1 'polypeptide(L)'
;MEGEIKNFIVVWITVLASLFYCHTIDKFIPKGTTRLFTLLPIISLFLFLHLNLTTIHLGSITCFFIAWLANFKLLLFAFGQGPLSPPSSSSSPPSPHISFPRFVLIACLPIKIHHHPPPPPNLEKPSKIEIKEYPSHKSPKTVLLRAQNPITKPDRTRSAELGSKGFHKSPLDYATKVVFIAILLRVYKYKEHVHPKLILLVYCFHVYVSLELLLALMTLLARAIGQVELEPPFNEPYRSSSLQDFWGRRWNLIVASILRPTVYDPVRRISGRLMGKKWASVMAIIATFSVSGLMHELVFYNMGREKPTWEVTWFFVVHGVCLVLEIWVKKALNGKFRLPAIVSGPVVVVFVVATGSWLFIPAFLRCHADFRVRREIATFVEFVKEIVGSFGFRSFNVVSVPHGD
;
A
#
# COMPACT_ATOMS: atom_id res chain seq x y z
N MET A 1 28.38 0.75 11.99
CA MET A 1 27.60 1.09 10.77
C MET A 1 28.10 0.33 9.54
N GLU A 2 29.42 0.27 9.32
CA GLU A 2 30.02 -0.34 8.13
C GLU A 2 29.58 -1.79 7.83
N GLY A 3 29.57 -2.67 8.84
CA GLY A 3 29.10 -4.05 8.67
C GLY A 3 27.63 -4.17 8.25
N GLU A 4 26.77 -3.26 8.73
CA GLU A 4 25.36 -3.22 8.34
C GLU A 4 25.22 -2.75 6.88
N ILE A 5 26.01 -1.76 6.44
CA ILE A 5 26.01 -1.29 5.04
C ILE A 5 26.46 -2.42 4.12
N LYS A 6 27.48 -3.19 4.50
CA LYS A 6 27.91 -4.38 3.75
C LYS A 6 26.76 -5.39 3.62
N ASN A 7 26.07 -5.70 4.72
CA ASN A 7 24.91 -6.61 4.69
C ASN A 7 23.80 -6.07 3.79
N PHE A 8 23.52 -4.76 3.86
CA PHE A 8 22.55 -4.10 3.01
C PHE A 8 22.89 -4.21 1.52
N ILE A 9 24.16 -3.99 1.15
CA ILE A 9 24.62 -4.15 -0.24
C ILE A 9 24.42 -5.60 -0.70
N VAL A 10 24.84 -6.59 0.11
CA VAL A 10 24.67 -8.00 -0.21
C VAL A 10 23.20 -8.35 -0.41
N VAL A 11 22.34 -7.93 0.52
CA VAL A 11 20.88 -8.11 0.44
C VAL A 11 20.34 -7.56 -0.88
N TRP A 12 20.65 -6.32 -1.24
CA TRP A 12 20.09 -5.72 -2.45
C TRP A 12 20.69 -6.29 -3.75
N ILE A 13 21.95 -6.72 -3.76
CA ILE A 13 22.51 -7.49 -4.87
C ILE A 13 21.74 -8.80 -5.05
N THR A 14 21.46 -9.52 -3.97
CA THR A 14 20.67 -10.75 -4.02
C THR A 14 19.24 -10.48 -4.51
N VAL A 15 18.59 -9.39 -4.07
CA VAL A 15 17.27 -8.97 -4.59
C VAL A 15 17.34 -8.74 -6.09
N LEU A 16 18.30 -7.96 -6.58
CA LEU A 16 18.42 -7.63 -8.00
C LEU A 16 18.67 -8.87 -8.86
N ALA A 17 19.58 -9.76 -8.42
CA ALA A 17 19.82 -11.04 -9.11
C ALA A 17 18.57 -11.92 -9.14
N SER A 18 17.83 -11.99 -8.04
CA SER A 18 16.58 -12.75 -7.95
C SER A 18 15.49 -12.19 -8.87
N LEU A 19 15.35 -10.87 -8.94
CA LEU A 19 14.41 -10.22 -9.85
C LEU A 19 14.81 -10.38 -11.31
N PHE A 20 16.12 -10.42 -11.61
CA PHE A 20 16.61 -10.70 -12.95
C PHE A 20 16.24 -12.12 -13.40
N TYR A 21 16.37 -13.09 -12.50
CA TYR A 21 15.87 -14.45 -12.72
C TYR A 21 14.36 -14.46 -12.98
N CYS A 22 13.57 -13.79 -12.14
CA CYS A 22 12.11 -13.70 -12.29
C CYS A 22 11.68 -13.01 -13.61
N HIS A 23 12.43 -12.00 -14.05
CA HIS A 23 12.18 -11.31 -15.32
C HIS A 23 12.48 -12.22 -16.52
N THR A 24 13.55 -13.00 -16.42
CA THR A 24 14.01 -13.89 -17.49
C THR A 24 13.08 -15.09 -17.66
N ILE A 25 12.61 -15.69 -16.56
CA ILE A 25 11.80 -16.90 -16.59
C ILE A 25 10.43 -16.73 -17.26
N ASP A 26 9.89 -15.51 -17.29
CA ASP A 26 8.65 -15.16 -17.98
C ASP A 26 8.66 -15.55 -19.46
N LYS A 27 9.85 -15.50 -20.09
CA LYS A 27 10.07 -15.83 -21.50
C LYS A 27 10.03 -17.33 -21.77
N PHE A 28 10.31 -18.14 -20.74
CA PHE A 28 10.50 -19.59 -20.89
C PHE A 28 9.35 -20.39 -20.29
N ILE A 29 8.72 -19.89 -19.22
CA ILE A 29 7.70 -20.63 -18.48
C ILE A 29 6.36 -19.90 -18.58
N PRO A 30 5.29 -20.55 -19.06
CA PRO A 30 3.97 -19.94 -19.17
C PRO A 30 3.38 -19.59 -17.80
N LYS A 31 2.49 -18.60 -17.76
CA LYS A 31 1.73 -18.22 -16.56
C LYS A 31 0.92 -19.40 -16.01
N GLY A 32 0.87 -19.52 -14.69
CA GLY A 32 0.13 -20.59 -14.00
C GLY A 32 0.92 -21.20 -12.84
N THR A 33 0.56 -22.42 -12.48
CA THR A 33 1.14 -23.15 -11.35
C THR A 33 2.61 -23.48 -11.55
N THR A 34 3.03 -23.84 -12.77
CA THR A 34 4.45 -24.11 -13.08
C THR A 34 5.33 -22.90 -12.77
N ARG A 35 4.90 -21.71 -13.22
CA ARG A 35 5.61 -20.46 -12.92
C ARG A 35 5.64 -20.16 -11.42
N LEU A 36 4.55 -20.44 -10.69
CA LEU A 36 4.52 -20.29 -9.24
C LEU A 36 5.57 -21.17 -8.56
N PHE A 37 5.67 -22.45 -8.91
CA PHE A 37 6.67 -23.35 -8.33
C PHE A 37 8.10 -22.90 -8.61
N THR A 38 8.37 -22.36 -9.79
CA THR A 38 9.70 -21.81 -10.11
C THR A 38 10.02 -20.50 -9.39
N LEU A 39 9.00 -19.71 -9.03
CA LEU A 39 9.18 -18.48 -8.26
C LEU A 39 9.19 -18.73 -6.74
N LEU A 40 8.71 -19.88 -6.27
CA LEU A 40 8.63 -20.22 -4.86
C LEU A 40 9.98 -20.10 -4.11
N PRO A 41 11.13 -20.55 -4.65
CA PRO A 41 12.42 -20.35 -3.99
C PRO A 41 12.75 -18.87 -3.78
N ILE A 42 12.42 -18.02 -4.75
CA ILE A 42 12.65 -16.57 -4.66
C ILE A 42 11.70 -15.93 -3.64
N ILE A 43 10.44 -16.34 -3.64
CA ILE A 43 9.44 -15.85 -2.68
C ILE A 43 9.87 -16.20 -1.25
N SER A 44 10.31 -17.44 -1.04
CA SER A 44 10.84 -17.90 0.24
C SER A 44 12.09 -17.10 0.63
N LEU A 45 13.04 -16.92 -0.28
CA LEU A 45 14.24 -16.11 -0.03
C LEU A 45 13.89 -14.69 0.42
N PHE A 46 12.93 -14.05 -0.23
CA PHE A 46 12.48 -12.69 0.10
C PHE A 46 11.84 -12.57 1.48
N LEU A 47 11.30 -13.66 2.05
CA LEU A 47 10.76 -13.69 3.43
C LEU A 47 11.85 -13.77 4.51
N PHE A 48 13.10 -14.10 4.16
CA PHE A 48 14.19 -14.22 5.13
C PHE A 48 15.31 -13.20 4.90
N LEU A 49 15.48 -12.71 3.68
CA LEU A 49 16.63 -11.90 3.30
C LEU A 49 16.80 -10.62 4.13
N HIS A 50 15.69 -9.97 4.50
CA HIS A 50 15.69 -8.78 5.34
C HIS A 50 16.15 -9.05 6.79
N LEU A 51 16.12 -10.30 7.26
CA LEU A 51 16.60 -10.69 8.59
C LEU A 51 18.12 -10.59 8.73
N ASN A 52 18.86 -10.37 7.64
CA ASN A 52 20.28 -10.05 7.67
C ASN A 52 20.56 -8.58 8.04
N LEU A 53 19.53 -7.75 8.14
CA LEU A 53 19.63 -6.33 8.52
C LEU A 53 19.20 -6.14 9.97
N THR A 54 20.08 -5.58 10.78
CA THR A 54 19.87 -5.41 12.23
C THR A 54 19.29 -4.04 12.58
N THR A 55 19.43 -3.06 11.69
CA THR A 55 18.87 -1.72 11.88
C THR A 55 17.37 -1.70 11.62
N ILE A 56 16.65 -0.92 12.43
CA ILE A 56 15.20 -0.72 12.33
C ILE A 56 14.86 -0.16 10.96
N HIS A 57 15.54 0.92 10.53
CA HIS A 57 15.19 1.57 9.28
C HIS A 57 15.46 0.67 8.08
N LEU A 58 16.70 0.18 7.89
CA LEU A 58 17.02 -0.63 6.72
C LEU A 58 16.27 -1.96 6.73
N GLY A 59 16.18 -2.62 7.89
CA GLY A 59 15.49 -3.90 8.04
C GLY A 59 13.99 -3.81 7.82
N SER A 60 13.31 -2.85 8.45
CA SER A 60 11.84 -2.72 8.34
C SER A 60 11.42 -2.21 6.96
N ILE A 61 12.18 -1.28 6.38
CA ILE A 61 11.93 -0.78 5.01
C ILE A 61 12.13 -1.91 4.00
N THR A 62 13.24 -2.66 4.10
CA THR A 62 13.51 -3.80 3.21
C THR A 62 12.46 -4.89 3.39
N CYS A 63 12.05 -5.20 4.63
CA CYS A 63 10.96 -6.14 4.90
C CYS A 63 9.66 -5.71 4.23
N PHE A 64 9.27 -4.43 4.36
CA PHE A 64 8.05 -3.92 3.74
C PHE A 64 8.11 -3.99 2.21
N PHE A 65 9.20 -3.59 1.57
CA PHE A 65 9.27 -3.56 0.11
C PHE A 65 9.49 -4.95 -0.51
N ILE A 66 10.27 -5.81 0.14
CA ILE A 66 10.68 -7.11 -0.42
C ILE A 66 9.77 -8.24 0.05
N ALA A 67 9.72 -8.50 1.37
CA ALA A 67 8.91 -9.60 1.90
C ALA A 67 7.41 -9.37 1.71
N TRP A 68 6.96 -8.12 1.69
CA TRP A 68 5.56 -7.78 1.44
C TRP A 68 5.28 -7.39 -0.01
N LEU A 69 5.72 -6.22 -0.49
CA LEU A 69 5.27 -5.74 -1.80
C LEU A 69 5.76 -6.61 -2.95
N ALA A 70 7.07 -6.90 -3.03
CA ALA A 70 7.64 -7.67 -4.12
C ALA A 70 7.09 -9.09 -4.15
N ASN A 71 7.04 -9.79 -3.02
CA ASN A 71 6.46 -11.14 -2.94
C ASN A 71 5.01 -11.20 -3.42
N PHE A 72 4.17 -10.27 -2.98
CA PHE A 72 2.76 -10.25 -3.36
C PHE A 72 2.60 -9.93 -4.86
N LYS A 73 3.46 -9.08 -5.43
CA LYS A 73 3.48 -8.83 -6.87
C LYS A 73 4.01 -10.03 -7.66
N LEU A 74 5.01 -10.75 -7.16
CA LEU A 74 5.52 -11.98 -7.76
C LEU A 74 4.47 -13.11 -7.74
N LEU A 75 3.66 -13.20 -6.68
CA LEU A 75 2.52 -14.10 -6.63
C LEU A 75 1.49 -13.80 -7.72
N LEU A 76 1.16 -12.53 -7.96
CA LEU A 76 0.29 -12.14 -9.07
C LEU A 76 0.93 -12.44 -10.43
N PHE A 77 2.21 -12.12 -10.57
CA PHE A 77 3.01 -12.35 -11.77
C PHE A 77 3.07 -13.83 -12.18
N ALA A 78 3.11 -14.74 -11.20
CA ALA A 78 3.04 -16.18 -11.44
C ALA A 78 1.80 -16.56 -12.26
N PHE A 79 0.67 -15.87 -12.03
CA PHE A 79 -0.60 -16.10 -12.73
C PHE A 79 -0.86 -15.10 -13.88
N GLY A 80 0.14 -14.32 -14.28
CA GLY A 80 0.00 -13.31 -15.32
C GLY A 80 -0.96 -12.17 -14.94
N GLN A 81 -0.99 -11.80 -13.67
CA GLN A 81 -1.83 -10.74 -13.11
C GLN A 81 -0.97 -9.65 -12.46
N GLY A 82 -1.60 -8.51 -12.17
CA GLY A 82 -0.97 -7.43 -11.42
C GLY A 82 0.00 -6.59 -12.26
N PRO A 83 0.75 -5.69 -11.62
CA PRO A 83 1.50 -4.65 -12.31
C PRO A 83 2.75 -5.16 -13.04
N LEU A 84 3.20 -6.39 -12.73
CA LEU A 84 4.34 -7.04 -13.39
C LEU A 84 3.94 -7.79 -14.68
N SER A 85 2.65 -7.96 -14.95
CA SER A 85 2.11 -8.59 -16.15
C SER A 85 1.02 -7.71 -16.77
N PRO A 86 1.39 -6.59 -17.43
CA PRO A 86 0.41 -5.69 -18.03
C PRO A 86 -0.42 -6.43 -19.08
N PRO A 87 -1.74 -6.17 -19.14
CA PRO A 87 -2.60 -6.85 -20.09
C PRO A 87 -2.22 -6.48 -21.52
N SER A 88 -2.04 -7.47 -22.38
CA SER A 88 -2.04 -7.28 -23.83
C SER A 88 -3.45 -6.84 -24.23
N SER A 89 -3.68 -5.54 -24.36
CA SER A 89 -4.95 -5.02 -24.89
C SER A 89 -5.17 -5.56 -26.30
N SER A 90 -6.36 -6.11 -26.54
CA SER A 90 -6.79 -6.77 -27.78
C SER A 90 -6.91 -5.85 -29.00
N SER A 91 -6.41 -4.61 -28.92
CA SER A 91 -6.51 -3.59 -29.98
C SER A 91 -5.23 -2.77 -30.16
N SER A 92 -4.10 -3.25 -29.62
CA SER A 92 -2.80 -2.61 -29.76
C SER A 92 -1.73 -3.68 -30.00
N PRO A 93 -0.63 -3.37 -30.72
CA PRO A 93 0.48 -4.32 -30.90
C PRO A 93 0.95 -4.84 -29.53
N PRO A 94 1.54 -6.06 -29.48
CA PRO A 94 1.98 -6.65 -28.22
C PRO A 94 2.81 -5.63 -27.45
N SER A 95 2.35 -5.28 -26.24
CA SER A 95 3.05 -4.34 -25.38
C SER A 95 4.50 -4.77 -25.26
N PRO A 96 5.48 -3.86 -25.38
CA PRO A 96 6.89 -4.22 -25.24
C PRO A 96 7.09 -4.86 -23.88
N HIS A 97 7.80 -5.99 -23.85
CA HIS A 97 8.24 -6.62 -22.60
C HIS A 97 8.75 -5.54 -21.64
N ILE A 98 8.26 -5.51 -20.40
CA ILE A 98 8.72 -4.55 -19.39
C ILE A 98 10.24 -4.66 -19.31
N SER A 99 10.96 -3.55 -19.49
CA SER A 99 12.41 -3.53 -19.35
C SER A 99 12.82 -3.94 -17.93
N PHE A 100 13.98 -4.59 -17.78
CA PHE A 100 14.43 -5.07 -16.46
C PHE A 100 14.44 -3.97 -15.38
N PRO A 101 14.95 -2.74 -15.63
CA PRO A 101 14.90 -1.68 -14.63
C PRO A 101 13.46 -1.32 -14.21
N ARG A 102 12.54 -1.27 -15.17
CA ARG A 102 11.12 -1.00 -14.89
C ARG A 102 10.47 -2.15 -14.13
N PHE A 103 10.85 -3.40 -14.42
CA PHE A 103 10.39 -4.57 -13.67
C PHE A 103 10.82 -4.50 -12.20
N VAL A 104 12.09 -4.16 -11.95
CA VAL A 104 12.62 -3.97 -10.59
C VAL A 104 11.88 -2.84 -9.85
N LEU A 105 11.70 -1.68 -10.49
CA LEU A 105 10.98 -0.56 -9.90
C LEU A 105 9.54 -0.94 -9.55
N ILE A 106 8.81 -1.60 -10.45
CA ILE A 106 7.44 -2.04 -10.19
C ILE A 106 7.40 -3.10 -9.09
N ALA A 107 8.36 -4.04 -9.06
CA ALA A 107 8.38 -5.10 -8.05
C ALA A 107 8.61 -4.51 -6.65
N CYS A 108 9.64 -3.66 -6.50
CA CYS A 108 10.09 -3.18 -5.20
C CYS A 108 9.35 -1.94 -4.70
N LEU A 109 8.83 -1.08 -5.57
CA LEU A 109 8.27 0.23 -5.16
C LEU A 109 6.74 0.25 -5.28
N PRO A 110 6.03 1.17 -4.60
CA PRO A 110 4.58 1.18 -4.55
C PRO A 110 3.92 1.77 -5.82
N ILE A 111 4.44 1.44 -7.00
CA ILE A 111 4.03 2.01 -8.30
C ILE A 111 2.75 1.34 -8.82
N LYS A 112 1.77 2.18 -9.17
CA LYS A 112 0.63 1.82 -10.02
C LYS A 112 0.83 2.46 -11.38
N ILE A 113 0.75 1.67 -12.45
CA ILE A 113 0.77 2.21 -13.81
C ILE A 113 -0.68 2.48 -14.20
N HIS A 114 -1.04 3.75 -14.35
CA HIS A 114 -2.30 4.14 -14.97
C HIS A 114 -2.16 3.96 -16.48
N HIS A 115 -2.94 3.03 -17.05
CA HIS A 115 -3.18 3.01 -18.49
C HIS A 115 -4.36 3.96 -18.74
N HIS A 116 -4.08 5.17 -19.22
CA HIS A 116 -5.14 6.02 -19.76
C HIS A 116 -5.74 5.30 -20.98
N PRO A 117 -7.05 4.99 -21.01
CA PRO A 117 -7.68 4.60 -22.26
C PRO A 117 -7.59 5.78 -23.24
N PRO A 118 -7.40 5.54 -24.55
CA PRO A 118 -7.42 6.61 -25.54
C PRO A 118 -8.77 7.35 -25.48
N PRO A 119 -8.79 8.67 -25.74
CA PRO A 119 -10.02 9.43 -25.76
C PRO A 119 -11.00 8.79 -26.76
N PRO A 120 -12.30 8.71 -26.44
CA PRO A 120 -13.28 8.24 -27.40
C PRO A 120 -13.20 9.10 -28.67
N PRO A 121 -13.25 8.51 -29.87
CA PRO A 121 -13.28 9.28 -31.11
C PRO A 121 -14.46 10.26 -31.06
N ASN A 122 -14.19 11.51 -31.43
CA ASN A 122 -15.09 12.66 -31.41
C ASN A 122 -16.54 12.27 -31.69
N LEU A 123 -17.41 12.45 -30.68
CA LEU A 123 -18.85 12.56 -30.93
C LEU A 123 -19.06 13.90 -31.66
N GLU A 124 -19.33 13.81 -32.96
CA GLU A 124 -19.87 14.91 -33.75
C GLU A 124 -21.04 15.55 -32.98
N LYS A 125 -20.99 16.87 -32.85
CA LYS A 125 -22.09 17.66 -32.27
C LYS A 125 -23.37 17.38 -33.07
N PRO A 126 -24.53 17.12 -32.44
CA PRO A 126 -25.76 16.94 -33.20
C PRO A 126 -26.14 18.27 -33.88
N SER A 127 -26.34 18.21 -35.20
CA SER A 127 -27.01 19.25 -35.97
C SER A 127 -28.44 19.44 -35.43
N LYS A 128 -28.89 20.69 -35.34
CA LYS A 128 -30.27 21.06 -35.00
C LYS A 128 -31.22 20.41 -36.01
N ILE A 129 -32.07 19.49 -35.56
CA ILE A 129 -33.21 19.00 -36.33
C ILE A 129 -34.40 19.91 -36.01
N GLU A 130 -34.87 20.62 -37.03
CA GLU A 130 -36.15 21.34 -37.05
C GLU A 130 -37.31 20.37 -36.87
N ILE A 131 -38.23 20.70 -35.95
CA ILE A 131 -39.48 19.98 -35.74
C ILE A 131 -40.47 20.43 -36.82
N LYS A 132 -40.91 19.51 -37.69
CA LYS A 132 -42.14 19.67 -38.48
C LYS A 132 -43.26 18.84 -37.86
N GLU A 133 -44.27 19.53 -37.38
CA GLU A 133 -45.52 19.01 -36.84
C GLU A 133 -46.47 18.60 -37.98
N TYR A 134 -47.06 17.39 -37.93
CA TYR A 134 -48.32 17.07 -38.59
C TYR A 134 -49.12 16.02 -37.77
N PRO A 135 -50.45 16.07 -37.78
CA PRO A 135 -51.30 15.48 -36.74
C PRO A 135 -51.67 14.01 -36.99
N SER A 136 -51.86 13.28 -35.88
CA SER A 136 -52.31 11.90 -35.79
C SER A 136 -53.84 11.79 -35.85
N HIS A 137 -54.37 10.78 -36.55
CA HIS A 137 -55.69 10.24 -36.25
C HIS A 137 -55.78 8.72 -36.47
N LYS A 138 -56.33 8.06 -35.44
CA LYS A 138 -56.97 6.72 -35.35
C LYS A 138 -56.10 5.53 -34.84
N SER A 139 -56.52 5.05 -33.67
CA SER A 139 -56.19 3.79 -32.98
C SER A 139 -57.24 2.70 -33.33
N PRO A 140 -57.28 1.49 -32.70
CA PRO A 140 -56.26 0.71 -31.98
C PRO A 140 -56.18 -0.76 -32.48
N LYS A 141 -55.14 -1.53 -32.07
CA LYS A 141 -55.31 -2.95 -31.65
C LYS A 141 -54.08 -3.51 -30.94
N THR A 142 -54.37 -4.05 -29.76
CA THR A 142 -53.51 -4.67 -28.77
C THR A 142 -52.95 -6.02 -29.25
N VAL A 143 -51.63 -6.18 -29.22
CA VAL A 143 -50.97 -7.51 -29.13
C VAL A 143 -50.02 -7.44 -27.94
N LEU A 144 -50.43 -8.07 -26.84
CA LEU A 144 -49.68 -8.25 -25.60
C LEU A 144 -48.61 -9.33 -25.82
N LEU A 145 -47.37 -8.93 -26.09
CA LEU A 145 -46.20 -9.78 -25.91
C LEU A 145 -45.41 -9.30 -24.68
N ARG A 146 -45.49 -10.12 -23.65
CA ARG A 146 -44.84 -10.03 -22.33
C ARG A 146 -43.31 -10.01 -22.50
N ALA A 147 -42.70 -8.83 -22.41
CA ALA A 147 -41.25 -8.68 -22.36
C ALA A 147 -40.74 -8.77 -20.91
N GLN A 148 -39.83 -9.71 -20.68
CA GLN A 148 -39.11 -9.91 -19.43
C GLN A 148 -38.20 -8.71 -19.10
N ASN A 149 -38.21 -8.31 -17.82
CA ASN A 149 -37.33 -7.30 -17.24
C ASN A 149 -35.83 -7.62 -17.49
N PRO A 150 -35.02 -6.67 -17.98
CA PRO A 150 -33.58 -6.79 -17.93
C PRO A 150 -33.05 -6.41 -16.54
N ILE A 151 -32.25 -7.32 -16.02
CA ILE A 151 -31.43 -7.23 -14.82
C ILE A 151 -30.59 -5.94 -14.83
N THR A 152 -30.68 -5.19 -13.74
CA THR A 152 -29.93 -3.97 -13.46
C THR A 152 -28.42 -4.25 -13.53
N LYS A 153 -27.73 -3.73 -14.55
CA LYS A 153 -26.27 -3.67 -14.63
C LYS A 153 -25.76 -2.72 -13.54
N PRO A 154 -24.69 -3.07 -12.79
CA PRO A 154 -24.09 -2.14 -11.85
C PRO A 154 -23.40 -1.01 -12.63
N ASP A 155 -23.78 0.21 -12.28
CA ASP A 155 -23.26 1.50 -12.73
C ASP A 155 -21.71 1.54 -12.69
N ARG A 156 -21.08 1.28 -13.84
CA ARG A 156 -19.62 1.35 -14.04
C ARG A 156 -19.14 2.79 -14.21
N THR A 157 -20.05 3.73 -14.48
CA THR A 157 -19.73 5.09 -14.91
C THR A 157 -19.30 5.96 -13.73
N ARG A 158 -19.91 5.76 -12.54
CA ARG A 158 -19.54 6.51 -11.32
C ARG A 158 -18.17 6.13 -10.73
N SER A 159 -17.67 4.94 -11.04
CA SER A 159 -16.32 4.49 -10.63
C SER A 159 -15.19 5.03 -11.49
N ALA A 160 -15.47 5.52 -12.70
CA ALA A 160 -14.47 6.08 -13.60
C ALA A 160 -14.15 7.55 -13.27
N GLU A 161 -15.15 8.34 -12.83
CA GLU A 161 -14.92 9.75 -12.47
C GLU A 161 -14.16 9.93 -11.15
N LEU A 162 -14.21 8.96 -10.24
CA LEU A 162 -13.46 9.04 -8.97
C LEU A 162 -11.97 8.72 -9.12
N GLY A 163 -11.54 8.19 -10.28
CA GLY A 163 -10.16 7.77 -10.54
C GLY A 163 -9.28 8.81 -11.26
N SER A 164 -9.83 9.97 -11.62
CA SER A 164 -9.13 10.95 -12.49
C SER A 164 -8.64 12.22 -11.79
N LYS A 165 -8.91 12.42 -10.49
CA LYS A 165 -8.35 13.55 -9.73
C LYS A 165 -7.23 13.03 -8.84
N GLY A 166 -6.00 13.04 -9.36
CA GLY A 166 -4.80 12.90 -8.56
C GLY A 166 -4.79 13.97 -7.48
N PHE A 167 -5.12 13.60 -6.24
CA PHE A 167 -5.06 14.50 -5.10
C PHE A 167 -3.59 14.69 -4.73
N HIS A 168 -2.91 15.62 -5.40
CA HIS A 168 -1.56 16.02 -5.04
C HIS A 168 -1.61 16.81 -3.73
N LYS A 169 -1.19 16.18 -2.62
CA LYS A 169 -1.01 16.88 -1.34
C LYS A 169 0.03 17.97 -1.53
N SER A 170 -0.30 19.19 -1.10
CA SER A 170 0.60 20.34 -1.17
C SER A 170 1.86 20.10 -0.33
N PRO A 171 3.05 20.57 -0.75
CA PRO A 171 4.25 20.55 0.09
C PRO A 171 4.03 21.11 1.51
N LEU A 172 3.10 22.06 1.67
CA LEU A 172 2.70 22.62 2.97
C LEU A 172 2.06 21.58 3.91
N ASP A 173 1.32 20.61 3.38
CA ASP A 173 0.72 19.52 4.18
C ASP A 173 1.80 18.59 4.76
N TYR A 174 2.91 18.40 4.04
CA TYR A 174 4.06 17.67 4.57
C TYR A 174 4.87 18.51 5.56
N ALA A 175 5.07 19.80 5.29
CA ALA A 175 5.77 20.71 6.19
C ALA A 175 5.07 20.80 7.56
N THR A 176 3.74 20.95 7.58
CA THR A 176 2.94 20.96 8.82
C THR A 176 3.07 19.66 9.61
N LYS A 177 3.13 18.51 8.94
CA LYS A 177 3.38 17.20 9.58
C LYS A 177 4.77 17.07 10.19
N VAL A 178 5.81 17.61 9.54
CA VAL A 178 7.16 17.65 10.10
C VAL A 178 7.20 18.50 11.37
N VAL A 179 6.57 19.68 11.33
CA VAL A 179 6.42 20.54 12.52
C VAL A 179 5.65 19.81 13.62
N PHE A 180 4.59 19.10 13.27
CA PHE A 180 3.81 18.31 14.22
C PHE A 180 4.65 17.21 14.89
N ILE A 181 5.47 16.47 14.14
CA ILE A 181 6.42 15.50 14.73
C ILE A 181 7.39 16.19 15.69
N ALA A 182 7.94 17.35 15.34
CA ALA A 182 8.82 18.09 16.24
C ALA A 182 8.13 18.48 17.56
N ILE A 183 6.84 18.85 17.51
CA ILE A 183 6.03 19.10 18.70
C ILE A 183 5.85 17.81 19.52
N LEU A 184 5.50 16.69 18.88
CA LEU A 184 5.34 15.41 19.59
C LEU A 184 6.64 14.97 20.29
N LEU A 185 7.79 15.17 19.64
CA LEU A 185 9.10 14.90 20.24
C LEU A 185 9.35 15.74 21.50
N ARG A 186 8.88 17.00 21.52
CA ARG A 186 8.95 17.85 22.71
C ARG A 186 8.03 17.35 23.83
N VAL A 187 6.83 16.87 23.50
CA VAL A 187 5.90 16.28 24.48
C VAL A 187 6.53 15.05 25.16
N TYR A 188 7.25 14.19 24.42
CA TYR A 188 7.90 13.02 25.01
C TYR A 188 8.97 13.34 26.05
N LYS A 189 9.59 14.54 26.01
CA LYS A 189 10.51 14.97 27.06
C LYS A 189 9.83 15.08 28.43
N TYR A 190 8.53 15.35 28.44
CA TYR A 190 7.72 15.47 29.64
C TYR A 190 6.83 14.24 29.87
N LYS A 191 7.14 13.09 29.25
CA LYS A 191 6.27 11.89 29.30
C LYS A 191 5.95 11.43 30.71
N GLU A 192 6.86 11.63 31.66
CA GLU A 192 6.70 11.24 33.07
C GLU A 192 5.65 12.07 33.80
N HIS A 193 5.37 13.29 33.33
CA HIS A 193 4.40 14.21 33.90
C HIS A 193 3.03 14.12 33.22
N VAL A 194 2.92 13.35 32.13
CA VAL A 194 1.73 13.23 31.31
C VAL A 194 1.03 11.92 31.61
N HIS A 195 -0.31 11.95 31.71
CA HIS A 195 -1.10 10.76 31.96
C HIS A 195 -0.80 9.64 30.92
N PRO A 196 -0.59 8.37 31.33
CA PRO A 196 -0.16 7.30 30.43
C PRO A 196 -1.05 7.09 29.21
N LYS A 197 -2.39 7.19 29.38
CA LYS A 197 -3.35 7.11 28.26
C LYS A 197 -3.19 8.25 27.23
N LEU A 198 -2.78 9.44 27.65
CA LEU A 198 -2.55 10.56 26.75
C LEU A 198 -1.26 10.35 25.94
N ILE A 199 -0.22 9.78 26.56
CA ILE A 199 1.00 9.39 25.85
C ILE A 199 0.71 8.32 24.78
N LEU A 200 -0.15 7.35 25.10
CA LEU A 200 -0.59 6.33 24.15
C LEU A 200 -1.32 6.94 22.93
N LEU A 201 -2.21 7.91 23.17
CA LEU A 201 -2.86 8.68 22.13
C LEU A 201 -1.84 9.46 21.26
N VAL A 202 -0.84 10.08 21.89
CA VAL A 202 0.24 10.79 21.19
C VAL A 202 1.03 9.82 20.29
N TYR A 203 1.31 8.60 20.75
CA TYR A 203 1.95 7.57 19.91
C TYR A 203 1.10 7.17 18.71
N CYS A 204 -0.24 7.08 18.82
CA CYS A 204 -1.10 6.82 17.66
C CYS A 204 -0.91 7.88 16.55
N PHE A 205 -0.90 9.16 16.93
CA PHE A 205 -0.67 10.24 15.99
C PHE A 205 0.75 10.22 15.42
N HIS A 206 1.76 9.95 16.25
CA HIS A 206 3.14 9.81 15.82
C HIS A 206 3.25 8.73 14.73
N VAL A 207 2.79 7.50 15.01
CA VAL A 207 2.89 6.37 14.08
C VAL A 207 2.23 6.70 12.75
N TYR A 208 1.04 7.31 12.78
CA TYR A 208 0.35 7.74 11.55
C TYR A 208 1.19 8.73 10.73
N VAL A 209 1.67 9.81 11.37
CA VAL A 209 2.40 10.87 10.66
C VAL A 209 3.76 10.37 10.17
N SER A 210 4.49 9.60 10.98
CA SER A 210 5.79 9.04 10.58
C SER A 210 5.65 8.03 9.44
N LEU A 211 4.63 7.17 9.45
CA LEU A 211 4.39 6.23 8.36
C LEU A 211 3.99 6.97 7.07
N GLU A 212 3.18 8.03 7.17
CA GLU A 212 2.82 8.86 6.04
C GLU A 212 4.04 9.57 5.43
N LEU A 213 4.89 10.20 6.25
CA LEU A 213 6.12 10.86 5.80
C LEU A 213 7.09 9.87 5.16
N LEU A 214 7.28 8.69 5.77
CA LEU A 214 8.15 7.65 5.23
C LEU A 214 7.68 7.18 3.86
N LEU A 215 6.39 6.83 3.71
CA LEU A 215 5.86 6.36 2.44
C LEU A 215 5.81 7.48 1.39
N ALA A 216 5.59 8.73 1.80
CA ALA A 216 5.65 9.89 0.91
C ALA A 216 7.07 10.15 0.39
N LEU A 217 8.10 10.03 1.25
CA LEU A 217 9.49 10.13 0.85
C LEU A 217 9.87 9.03 -0.15
N MET A 218 9.50 7.77 0.13
CA MET A 218 9.73 6.66 -0.79
C MET A 218 9.00 6.85 -2.13
N THR A 219 7.80 7.44 -2.09
CA THR A 219 7.03 7.80 -3.29
C THR A 219 7.73 8.89 -4.10
N LEU A 220 8.30 9.91 -3.45
CA LEU A 220 9.07 10.96 -4.10
C LEU A 220 10.33 10.41 -4.77
N LEU A 221 11.09 9.56 -4.07
CA LEU A 221 12.27 8.90 -4.62
C LEU A 221 11.91 8.02 -5.83
N ALA A 222 10.80 7.27 -5.74
CA ALA A 222 10.30 6.46 -6.84
C ALA A 222 9.91 7.30 -8.07
N ARG A 223 9.31 8.49 -7.88
CA ARG A 223 9.00 9.44 -8.97
C ARG A 223 10.26 9.97 -9.64
N ALA A 224 11.28 10.31 -8.86
CA ALA A 224 12.55 10.82 -9.37
C ALA A 224 13.27 9.79 -10.26
N ILE A 225 13.19 8.50 -9.90
CA ILE A 225 13.86 7.42 -10.64
C ILE A 225 13.03 6.95 -11.84
N GLY A 226 11.71 6.86 -11.71
CA GLY A 226 10.84 6.17 -12.67
C GLY A 226 9.92 7.05 -13.52
N GLN A 227 9.80 8.36 -13.25
CA GLN A 227 8.82 9.27 -13.88
C GLN A 227 7.38 8.71 -13.90
N VAL A 228 6.98 7.95 -12.87
CA VAL A 228 5.62 7.38 -12.78
C VAL A 228 4.78 8.10 -11.74
N GLU A 229 3.52 8.39 -12.08
CA GLU A 229 2.54 8.87 -11.12
C GLU A 229 2.24 7.79 -10.06
N LEU A 230 2.26 8.21 -8.80
CA LEU A 230 2.01 7.36 -7.65
C LEU A 230 0.83 7.91 -6.88
N GLU A 231 -0.15 7.05 -6.59
CA GLU A 231 -1.24 7.42 -5.70
C GLU A 231 -0.69 7.74 -4.29
N PRO A 232 -1.22 8.76 -3.61
CA PRO A 232 -0.83 9.04 -2.24
C PRO A 232 -1.14 7.85 -1.33
N PRO A 233 -0.20 7.43 -0.44
CA PRO A 233 -0.41 6.28 0.44
C PRO A 233 -1.61 6.43 1.40
N PHE A 234 -1.96 7.66 1.77
CA PHE A 234 -3.04 7.97 2.70
C PHE A 234 -3.95 9.06 2.15
N ASN A 235 -5.26 8.90 2.37
CA ASN A 235 -6.29 9.88 2.01
C ASN A 235 -7.09 10.29 3.25
N GLU A 236 -6.51 11.17 4.07
CA GLU A 236 -7.13 11.80 5.24
C GLU A 236 -7.96 10.81 6.08
N PRO A 237 -7.32 9.83 6.74
CA PRO A 237 -8.02 8.74 7.43
C PRO A 237 -8.89 9.20 8.61
N TYR A 238 -8.61 10.38 9.17
CA TYR A 238 -9.42 10.98 10.22
C TYR A 238 -10.80 11.49 9.72
N ARG A 239 -11.01 11.61 8.40
CA ARG A 239 -12.31 11.94 7.79
C ARG A 239 -13.15 10.72 7.41
N SER A 240 -12.76 9.53 7.88
CA SER A 240 -13.51 8.30 7.63
C SER A 240 -14.91 8.37 8.21
N SER A 241 -15.92 7.99 7.43
CA SER A 241 -17.31 7.90 7.90
C SER A 241 -17.68 6.50 8.40
N SER A 242 -16.83 5.49 8.15
CA SER A 242 -17.05 4.09 8.52
C SER A 242 -15.74 3.30 8.49
N LEU A 243 -15.66 2.11 9.09
CA LEU A 243 -14.46 1.25 9.02
C LEU A 243 -14.16 0.80 7.59
N GLN A 244 -15.22 0.57 6.80
CA GLN A 244 -15.08 0.27 5.38
C GLN A 244 -14.41 1.41 4.61
N ASP A 245 -14.76 2.65 4.93
CA ASP A 245 -14.15 3.84 4.32
C ASP A 245 -12.70 4.03 4.79
N PHE A 246 -12.44 3.82 6.09
CA PHE A 246 -11.10 3.84 6.67
C PHE A 246 -10.15 2.84 6.00
N TRP A 247 -10.43 1.54 6.08
CA TRP A 247 -9.52 0.51 5.58
C TRP A 247 -9.52 0.37 4.06
N GLY A 248 -10.63 0.71 3.38
CA GLY A 248 -10.77 0.49 1.94
C GLY A 248 -10.32 1.65 1.07
N ARG A 249 -10.35 2.89 1.58
CA ARG A 249 -10.21 4.10 0.75
C ARG A 249 -9.29 5.17 1.32
N ARG A 250 -8.85 5.05 2.57
CA ARG A 250 -8.15 6.14 3.25
C ARG A 250 -6.86 5.74 3.93
N TRP A 251 -6.82 4.55 4.53
CA TRP A 251 -5.65 4.01 5.21
C TRP A 251 -4.82 3.12 4.29
N ASN A 252 -3.53 3.45 4.13
CA ASN A 252 -2.52 2.66 3.43
C ASN A 252 -3.03 2.01 2.12
N LEU A 253 -3.29 2.87 1.13
CA LEU A 253 -3.83 2.47 -0.17
C LEU A 253 -2.88 1.55 -0.96
N ILE A 254 -1.58 1.62 -0.68
CA ILE A 254 -0.58 0.70 -1.23
C ILE A 254 -0.91 -0.73 -0.80
N VAL A 255 -1.03 -0.96 0.51
CA VAL A 255 -1.34 -2.28 1.07
C VAL A 255 -2.73 -2.76 0.64
N ALA A 256 -3.74 -1.89 0.67
CA ALA A 256 -5.08 -2.25 0.20
C ALA A 256 -5.08 -2.68 -1.27
N SER A 257 -4.32 -1.97 -2.12
CA SER A 257 -4.25 -2.27 -3.56
C SER A 257 -3.55 -3.58 -3.89
N ILE A 258 -2.61 -4.03 -3.04
CA ILE A 258 -1.90 -5.29 -3.25
C ILE A 258 -2.67 -6.48 -2.64
N LEU A 259 -3.25 -6.32 -1.45
CA LEU A 259 -4.01 -7.38 -0.76
C LEU A 259 -5.29 -7.75 -1.48
N ARG A 260 -5.93 -6.80 -2.17
CA ARG A 260 -7.18 -7.02 -2.90
C ARG A 260 -7.04 -8.11 -3.98
N PRO A 261 -6.16 -7.99 -4.99
CA PRO A 261 -6.00 -9.00 -6.02
C PRO A 261 -5.28 -10.28 -5.53
N THR A 262 -4.45 -10.20 -4.49
CA THR A 262 -3.66 -11.36 -4.01
C THR A 262 -4.40 -12.24 -3.02
N VAL A 263 -5.21 -11.65 -2.14
CA VAL A 263 -5.87 -12.38 -1.05
C VAL A 263 -7.39 -12.29 -1.20
N TYR A 264 -7.94 -11.07 -1.22
CA TYR A 264 -9.39 -10.88 -1.17
C TYR A 264 -10.11 -11.54 -2.36
N ASP A 265 -9.72 -11.20 -3.58
CA ASP A 265 -10.42 -11.69 -4.78
C ASP A 265 -10.26 -13.21 -4.97
N PRO A 266 -9.07 -13.83 -4.81
CA PRO A 266 -8.92 -15.28 -4.86
C PRO A 266 -9.72 -16.01 -3.78
N VAL A 267 -9.61 -15.59 -2.51
CA VAL A 267 -10.36 -16.22 -1.41
C VAL A 267 -11.86 -16.09 -1.64
N ARG A 268 -12.34 -14.92 -2.07
CA ARG A 268 -13.75 -14.72 -2.39
C ARG A 268 -14.22 -15.64 -3.52
N ARG A 269 -13.41 -15.85 -4.56
CA ARG A 269 -13.76 -16.75 -5.68
C ARG A 269 -13.84 -18.20 -5.21
N ILE A 270 -12.87 -18.66 -4.43
CA ILE A 270 -12.81 -20.03 -3.90
C ILE A 270 -13.97 -20.28 -2.93
N SER A 271 -14.12 -19.43 -1.91
CA SER A 271 -15.20 -19.54 -0.93
C SER A 271 -16.59 -19.35 -1.57
N GLY A 272 -16.69 -18.58 -2.66
CA GLY A 272 -17.94 -18.43 -3.43
C GLY A 272 -18.40 -19.72 -4.10
N ARG A 273 -17.46 -20.58 -4.52
CA ARG A 273 -17.76 -21.91 -5.07
C ARG A 273 -18.17 -22.91 -3.99
N LEU A 274 -17.59 -22.79 -2.79
CA LEU A 274 -17.79 -23.74 -1.70
C LEU A 274 -19.00 -23.42 -0.80
N MET A 275 -19.22 -22.14 -0.46
CA MET A 275 -20.09 -21.72 0.65
C MET A 275 -21.10 -20.62 0.26
N GLY A 276 -21.17 -20.26 -1.03
CA GLY A 276 -22.08 -19.23 -1.54
C GLY A 276 -21.62 -17.79 -1.36
N LYS A 277 -22.29 -16.86 -2.06
CA LYS A 277 -21.84 -15.46 -2.22
C LYS A 277 -21.76 -14.65 -0.92
N LYS A 278 -22.60 -14.95 0.08
CA LYS A 278 -22.64 -14.22 1.36
C LYS A 278 -21.40 -14.53 2.20
N TRP A 279 -21.12 -15.80 2.44
CA TRP A 279 -19.97 -16.28 3.22
C TRP A 279 -18.64 -16.03 2.51
N ALA A 280 -18.64 -16.04 1.17
CA ALA A 280 -17.46 -15.72 0.38
C ALA A 280 -16.85 -14.36 0.70
N SER A 281 -17.68 -13.32 0.85
CA SER A 281 -17.20 -11.99 1.21
C SER A 281 -16.69 -11.92 2.65
N VAL A 282 -17.28 -12.68 3.58
CA VAL A 282 -16.83 -12.73 4.97
C VAL A 282 -15.44 -13.38 5.05
N MET A 283 -15.29 -14.57 4.45
CA MET A 283 -14.01 -15.29 4.45
C MET A 283 -12.91 -14.47 3.79
N ALA A 284 -13.22 -13.78 2.68
CA ALA A 284 -12.27 -12.91 2.00
C ALA A 284 -11.82 -11.73 2.88
N ILE A 285 -12.72 -11.10 3.64
CA ILE A 285 -12.37 -10.01 4.56
C ILE A 285 -11.47 -10.56 5.68
N ILE A 286 -11.89 -11.61 6.37
CA ILE A 286 -11.12 -12.17 7.49
C ILE A 286 -9.73 -12.64 7.04
N ALA A 287 -9.64 -13.32 5.90
CA ALA A 287 -8.36 -13.74 5.32
C ALA A 287 -7.47 -12.54 4.97
N THR A 288 -8.03 -11.48 4.38
CA THR A 288 -7.28 -10.26 4.02
C THR A 288 -6.68 -9.58 5.26
N PHE A 289 -7.49 -9.42 6.31
CA PHE A 289 -7.02 -8.81 7.55
C PHE A 289 -6.03 -9.72 8.29
N SER A 290 -6.23 -11.04 8.28
CA SER A 290 -5.30 -11.99 8.89
C SER A 290 -3.93 -11.95 8.21
N VAL A 291 -3.89 -12.01 6.87
CA VAL A 291 -2.63 -11.90 6.10
C VAL A 291 -1.97 -10.54 6.34
N SER A 292 -2.74 -9.45 6.40
CA SER A 292 -2.20 -8.14 6.78
C SER A 292 -1.58 -8.17 8.18
N GLY A 293 -2.23 -8.81 9.16
CA GLY A 293 -1.71 -8.96 10.51
C GLY A 293 -0.39 -9.72 10.58
N LEU A 294 -0.29 -10.86 9.89
CA LEU A 294 0.94 -11.65 9.79
C LEU A 294 2.10 -10.85 9.22
N MET A 295 1.85 -10.04 8.18
CA MET A 295 2.89 -9.20 7.60
C MET A 295 3.34 -8.10 8.57
N HIS A 296 2.45 -7.57 9.42
CA HIS A 296 2.85 -6.62 10.44
C HIS A 296 3.63 -7.29 11.58
N GLU A 297 3.32 -8.52 11.98
CA GLU A 297 4.16 -9.27 12.93
C GLU A 297 5.58 -9.44 12.38
N LEU A 298 5.72 -9.74 11.08
CA LEU A 298 7.02 -9.84 10.44
C LEU A 298 7.77 -8.49 10.46
N VAL A 299 7.08 -7.38 10.18
CA VAL A 299 7.68 -6.04 10.27
C VAL A 299 8.11 -5.73 11.70
N PHE A 300 7.26 -6.00 12.70
CA PHE A 300 7.57 -5.76 14.12
C PHE A 300 8.71 -6.65 14.60
N TYR A 301 8.78 -7.90 14.13
CA TYR A 301 9.90 -8.78 14.37
C TYR A 301 11.22 -8.19 13.83
N ASN A 302 11.20 -7.53 12.66
CA ASN A 302 12.40 -6.83 12.17
C ASN A 302 12.77 -5.62 13.02
N MET A 303 11.77 -4.88 13.51
CA MET A 303 11.98 -3.70 14.37
C MET A 303 12.58 -4.07 15.73
N GLY A 304 12.02 -5.08 16.39
CA GLY A 304 12.36 -5.45 17.77
C GLY A 304 13.31 -6.63 17.90
N ARG A 305 13.27 -7.61 16.98
CA ARG A 305 13.80 -8.98 17.15
C ARG A 305 13.23 -9.73 18.36
N GLU A 306 12.04 -9.32 18.77
CA GLU A 306 11.27 -9.92 19.86
C GLU A 306 10.29 -10.95 19.29
N LYS A 307 10.01 -12.02 20.06
CA LYS A 307 9.08 -13.06 19.62
C LYS A 307 7.68 -12.48 19.36
N PRO A 308 7.00 -12.87 18.26
CA PRO A 308 5.67 -12.37 17.95
C PRO A 308 4.69 -12.80 19.04
N THR A 309 3.95 -11.83 19.58
CA THR A 309 2.93 -12.02 20.62
C THR A 309 1.53 -12.18 20.03
N TRP A 310 1.39 -12.00 18.72
CA TRP A 310 0.13 -12.09 17.97
C TRP A 310 -0.88 -10.98 18.29
N GLU A 311 -0.54 -10.02 19.15
CA GLU A 311 -1.38 -8.87 19.49
C GLU A 311 -1.68 -8.01 18.26
N VAL A 312 -0.68 -7.81 17.38
CA VAL A 312 -0.84 -7.03 16.16
C VAL A 312 -1.71 -7.79 15.15
N THR A 313 -1.53 -9.10 15.05
CA THR A 313 -2.43 -9.93 14.23
C THR A 313 -3.87 -9.84 14.72
N TRP A 314 -4.09 -9.93 16.03
CA TRP A 314 -5.42 -9.79 16.63
C TRP A 314 -6.04 -8.43 16.39
N PHE A 315 -5.26 -7.34 16.42
CA PHE A 315 -5.74 -6.03 16.02
C PHE A 315 -6.40 -6.08 14.63
N PHE A 316 -5.71 -6.61 13.62
CA PHE A 316 -6.29 -6.69 12.27
C PHE A 316 -7.49 -7.64 12.22
N VAL A 317 -7.44 -8.81 12.87
CA VAL A 317 -8.55 -9.76 12.86
C VAL A 317 -9.81 -9.15 13.48
N VAL A 318 -9.69 -8.50 14.64
CA VAL A 318 -10.80 -7.78 15.30
C VAL A 318 -11.39 -6.73 14.37
N HIS A 319 -10.55 -5.91 13.72
CA HIS A 319 -11.01 -4.94 12.74
C HIS A 319 -11.72 -5.58 11.53
N GLY A 320 -11.24 -6.74 11.07
CA GLY A 320 -11.88 -7.53 10.01
C GLY A 320 -13.28 -8.02 10.41
N VAL A 321 -13.43 -8.53 11.64
CA VAL A 321 -14.73 -8.95 12.19
C VAL A 321 -15.68 -7.75 12.33
N CYS A 322 -15.21 -6.65 12.92
CA CYS A 322 -16.00 -5.42 13.05
C CYS A 322 -16.43 -4.86 11.69
N LEU A 323 -15.57 -4.94 10.67
CA LEU A 323 -15.93 -4.54 9.31
C LEU A 323 -17.02 -5.43 8.72
N VAL A 324 -16.97 -6.75 8.95
CA VAL A 324 -18.04 -7.67 8.52
C VAL A 324 -19.36 -7.32 9.21
N LEU A 325 -19.32 -7.10 10.52
CA LEU A 325 -20.50 -6.69 11.30
C LEU A 325 -21.07 -5.36 10.78
N GLU A 326 -20.22 -4.37 10.51
CA GLU A 326 -20.65 -3.10 9.91
C GLU A 326 -21.36 -3.31 8.56
N ILE A 327 -20.82 -4.18 7.70
CA ILE A 327 -21.44 -4.51 6.40
C ILE A 327 -22.79 -5.21 6.60
N TRP A 328 -22.91 -6.09 7.58
CA TRP A 328 -24.17 -6.77 7.89
C TRP A 328 -25.23 -5.82 8.43
N VAL A 329 -24.87 -4.95 9.38
CA VAL A 329 -25.77 -3.91 9.92
C VAL A 329 -26.23 -2.99 8.80
N LYS A 330 -25.31 -2.50 7.96
CA LYS A 330 -25.67 -1.65 6.80
C LYS A 330 -26.62 -2.35 5.83
N LYS A 331 -26.45 -3.65 5.62
CA LYS A 331 -27.34 -4.46 4.77
C LYS A 331 -28.71 -4.67 5.42
N ALA A 332 -28.75 -5.00 6.71
CA ALA A 332 -30.00 -5.24 7.46
C ALA A 332 -30.86 -3.98 7.57
N LEU A 333 -30.21 -2.81 7.70
CA LEU A 333 -30.89 -1.52 7.77
C LEU A 333 -31.35 -1.02 6.38
N ASN A 334 -31.09 -1.74 5.29
CA ASN A 334 -31.46 -1.41 3.90
C ASN A 334 -31.13 0.04 3.48
N GLY A 335 -30.14 0.68 4.11
CA GLY A 335 -29.81 2.09 3.90
C GLY A 335 -30.84 3.10 4.41
N LYS A 336 -31.89 2.66 5.12
CA LYS A 336 -32.93 3.53 5.71
C LYS A 336 -32.41 4.32 6.91
N PHE A 337 -31.47 3.75 7.67
CA PHE A 337 -30.83 4.41 8.80
C PHE A 337 -29.34 4.60 8.50
N ARG A 338 -28.95 5.83 8.16
CA ARG A 338 -27.54 6.22 8.00
C ARG A 338 -27.20 7.19 9.11
N LEU A 339 -26.25 6.81 9.96
CA LEU A 339 -25.69 7.73 10.93
C LEU A 339 -25.09 8.93 10.19
N PRO A 340 -25.40 10.17 10.60
CA PRO A 340 -24.75 11.36 10.06
C PRO A 340 -23.23 11.24 10.17
N ALA A 341 -22.50 11.71 9.15
CA ALA A 341 -21.04 11.61 9.10
C ALA A 341 -20.35 12.28 10.31
N ILE A 342 -20.99 13.30 10.89
CA ILE A 342 -20.52 14.00 12.09
C ILE A 342 -20.52 13.12 13.34
N VAL A 343 -21.37 12.08 13.39
CA VAL A 343 -21.43 11.11 14.49
C VAL A 343 -20.61 9.87 14.13
N SER A 344 -20.78 9.33 12.93
CA SER A 344 -20.11 8.10 12.53
C SER A 344 -18.59 8.27 12.41
N GLY A 345 -18.12 9.46 12.02
CA GLY A 345 -16.69 9.75 11.89
C GLY A 345 -15.93 9.69 13.21
N PRO A 346 -16.31 10.48 14.23
CA PRO A 346 -15.71 10.39 15.56
C PRO A 346 -15.77 8.99 16.14
N VAL A 347 -16.88 8.26 15.97
CA VAL A 347 -17.01 6.87 16.44
C VAL A 347 -15.95 5.96 15.82
N VAL A 348 -15.71 6.07 14.51
CA VAL A 348 -14.69 5.29 13.79
C VAL A 348 -13.28 5.66 14.28
N VAL A 349 -12.99 6.96 14.41
CA VAL A 349 -11.69 7.43 14.87
C VAL A 349 -11.42 6.96 16.29
N VAL A 350 -12.38 7.13 17.20
CA VAL A 350 -12.27 6.67 18.60
C VAL A 350 -12.08 5.16 18.64
N PHE A 351 -12.83 4.39 17.85
CA PHE A 351 -12.67 2.94 17.78
C PHE A 351 -11.26 2.55 17.34
N VAL A 352 -10.76 3.10 16.22
CA VAL A 352 -9.41 2.82 15.69
C VAL A 352 -8.32 3.22 16.67
N VAL A 353 -8.45 4.39 17.29
CA VAL A 353 -7.49 4.89 18.29
C VAL A 353 -7.50 4.01 19.53
N ALA A 354 -8.67 3.61 20.03
CA ALA A 354 -8.80 2.77 21.22
C ALA A 354 -8.24 1.36 20.99
N THR A 355 -8.59 0.72 19.88
CA THR A 355 -8.05 -0.62 19.53
C THR A 355 -6.56 -0.56 19.21
N GLY A 356 -6.09 0.49 18.53
CA GLY A 356 -4.68 0.70 18.26
C GLY A 356 -3.87 0.93 19.53
N SER A 357 -4.41 1.75 20.44
CA SER A 357 -3.84 1.97 21.78
C SER A 357 -3.77 0.68 22.59
N TRP A 358 -4.73 -0.23 22.44
CA TRP A 358 -4.77 -1.47 23.20
C TRP A 358 -3.86 -2.57 22.64
N LEU A 359 -3.88 -2.81 21.33
CA LEU A 359 -3.25 -4.00 20.72
C LEU A 359 -2.02 -3.68 19.87
N PHE A 360 -1.93 -2.48 19.30
CA PHE A 360 -0.89 -2.13 18.34
C PHE A 360 0.28 -1.37 18.97
N ILE A 361 -0.01 -0.31 19.74
CA ILE A 361 1.03 0.51 20.34
C ILE A 361 1.82 -0.22 21.44
N PRO A 362 1.23 -1.04 22.33
CA PRO A 362 2.01 -1.79 23.30
C PRO A 362 3.04 -2.72 22.64
N ALA A 363 2.65 -3.40 21.56
CA ALA A 363 3.57 -4.19 20.74
C ALA A 363 4.69 -3.33 20.13
N PHE A 364 4.38 -2.11 19.67
CA PHE A 364 5.36 -1.18 19.11
C PHE A 364 6.36 -0.69 20.18
N LEU A 365 5.87 -0.40 21.39
CA LEU A 365 6.71 0.05 22.51
C LEU A 365 7.65 -1.06 23.01
N ARG A 366 7.23 -2.33 22.97
CA ARG A 366 8.10 -3.46 23.33
C ARG A 366 9.31 -3.61 22.42
N CYS A 367 9.23 -3.16 21.16
CA CYS A 367 10.37 -3.17 20.26
C CYS A 367 11.48 -2.17 20.66
N HIS A 368 11.28 -1.35 21.70
CA HIS A 368 12.18 -0.26 22.10
C HIS A 368 12.60 0.61 20.90
N ALA A 369 11.65 0.81 19.98
CA ALA A 369 11.91 1.42 18.68
C ALA A 369 12.44 2.85 18.85
N ASP A 370 11.95 3.59 19.84
CA ASP A 370 12.35 4.95 20.17
C ASP A 370 13.83 5.08 20.59
N PHE A 371 14.34 4.12 21.37
CA PHE A 371 15.74 4.09 21.78
C PHE A 371 16.64 3.69 20.61
N ARG A 372 16.26 2.62 19.90
CA ARG A 372 17.04 2.08 18.78
C ARG A 372 17.13 3.06 17.61
N VAL A 373 16.02 3.74 17.24
CA VAL A 373 15.99 4.77 16.19
C VAL A 373 16.96 5.91 16.51
N ARG A 374 16.95 6.43 17.74
CA ARG A 374 17.86 7.50 18.14
C ARG A 374 19.33 7.07 18.07
N ARG A 375 19.62 5.85 18.54
CA ARG A 375 20.97 5.26 18.46
C ARG A 375 21.42 5.12 17.01
N GLU A 376 20.56 4.61 16.13
CA GLU A 376 20.86 4.47 14.70
C GLU A 376 21.15 5.81 14.03
N ILE A 377 20.36 6.84 14.31
CA ILE A 377 20.59 8.18 13.76
C ILE A 377 21.94 8.74 14.25
N ALA A 378 22.25 8.60 15.54
CA ALA A 378 23.53 9.06 16.09
C ALA A 378 24.72 8.35 15.42
N THR A 379 24.69 7.01 15.35
CA THR A 379 25.74 6.21 14.71
C THR A 379 25.86 6.53 13.21
N PHE A 380 24.76 6.83 12.52
CA PHE A 380 24.81 7.25 11.12
C PHE A 380 25.46 8.63 10.95
N VAL A 381 25.13 9.60 11.81
CA VAL A 381 25.76 10.94 11.78
C VAL A 381 27.25 10.86 12.04
N GLU A 382 27.68 10.05 13.01
CA GLU A 382 29.11 9.81 13.29
C GLU A 382 29.81 9.19 12.07
N PHE A 383 29.23 8.16 11.48
CA PHE A 383 29.76 7.53 10.27
C PHE A 383 29.91 8.52 9.10
N VAL A 384 28.93 9.39 8.87
CA VAL A 384 29.02 10.43 7.83
C VAL A 384 30.13 11.42 8.15
N LYS A 385 30.28 11.84 9.41
CA LYS A 385 31.37 12.73 9.83
C LYS A 385 32.74 12.10 9.59
N GLU A 386 32.91 10.81 9.90
CA GLU A 386 34.16 10.07 9.65
C GLU A 386 34.48 10.01 8.15
N ILE A 387 33.50 9.71 7.30
CA ILE A 387 33.67 9.71 5.84
C ILE A 387 34.09 11.10 5.35
N VAL A 388 33.32 12.14 5.70
CA VAL A 388 33.60 13.52 5.27
C VAL A 388 34.95 14.00 5.79
N GLY A 389 35.31 13.67 7.04
CA GLY A 389 36.62 13.97 7.62
C GLY A 389 37.76 13.25 6.89
N SER A 390 37.58 11.98 6.52
CA SER A 390 38.54 11.20 5.73
C SER A 390 38.77 11.80 4.33
N PHE A 391 37.71 12.30 3.67
CA PHE A 391 37.82 13.02 2.40
C PHE A 391 38.45 14.40 2.57
N GLY A 392 38.19 15.10 3.68
CA GLY A 392 38.80 16.40 3.99
C GLY A 392 40.31 16.32 4.24
N PHE A 393 40.81 15.25 4.85
CA PHE A 393 42.25 15.03 5.07
C PHE A 393 42.99 14.52 3.82
N ARG A 394 42.32 13.83 2.89
CA ARG A 394 42.96 13.36 1.66
C ARG A 394 43.22 14.46 0.62
N SER A 395 42.61 15.64 0.75
CA SER A 395 42.80 16.74 -0.19
C SER A 395 44.02 17.64 0.11
N PHE A 396 44.75 17.42 1.21
CA PHE A 396 45.88 18.26 1.64
C PHE A 396 47.28 17.62 1.54
N ASN A 397 47.40 16.38 1.06
CA ASN A 397 48.70 15.68 0.96
C ASN A 397 49.09 15.32 -0.49
N VAL A 398 48.98 16.28 -1.42
CA VAL A 398 49.64 16.18 -2.72
C VAL A 398 50.31 17.52 -3.03
N VAL A 399 51.58 17.44 -3.42
CA VAL A 399 52.54 18.51 -3.75
C VAL A 399 53.37 19.05 -2.58
N SER A 400 54.31 18.25 -2.11
CA SER A 400 55.64 18.76 -1.78
C SER A 400 56.60 18.34 -2.90
N VAL A 401 56.98 19.33 -3.72
CA VAL A 401 57.94 19.21 -4.83
C VAL A 401 59.35 18.93 -4.26
N PRO A 402 60.16 18.03 -4.85
CA PRO A 402 61.55 17.88 -4.46
C PRO A 402 62.39 19.01 -5.11
N HIS A 403 63.08 19.81 -4.30
CA HIS A 403 64.22 20.59 -4.78
C HIS A 403 65.41 19.65 -4.92
N GLY A 404 65.97 19.62 -6.12
CA GLY A 404 67.22 18.94 -6.43
C GLY A 404 68.42 19.76 -5.97
N ASP A 405 69.50 19.03 -5.71
CA ASP A 405 70.88 19.49 -5.78
C ASP A 405 71.62 18.61 -6.82
#